data_AF-A0A936Y925-F1
#
_entry.id   AF-A0A936Y925-F1
#
_cell.length_a   1.000
_cell.length_b   1.000
_cell.length_c   1.000
_cell.angle_alpha   90.00
_cell.angle_beta   90.00
_cell.angle_gamma   90.00
#
_symmetry.space_group_name_H-M   'P 1'
#
loop_
_entity.id
_entity.type
_entity.pdbx_description
1 polymer ?
#
loop_
_entity_poly.entity_id
_entity_poly.type
_entity_poly.pdbx_seq_one_letter_code
_entity_poly.pdbx_strand_id
1 'polypeptide(L)'
;MKEISLKDYAARKGVTRQAIIKAINSGRLSKSVIKKGKLIYLDEELANAEYEINTNKEKSRKHDNIGEDFVKGIQGGDQKNVAMAARNALITYKAKIAQLEYNERMGLLVEAQKVRDEMFKTGRVLRDSLLNIADRLGPELVGITDPKIIHKKIKDEIIFTLVGFDKDMYDDGINLG
;
A
#
# COMPACT_ATOMS: atom_id res chain seq x y z
N MET A 1 36.73 26.37 5.66
CA MET A 1 35.98 26.59 4.41
C MET A 1 36.88 26.28 3.23
N LYS A 2 36.68 25.12 2.60
CA LYS A 2 37.45 24.69 1.43
C LYS A 2 36.58 24.87 0.20
N GLU A 3 36.88 25.89 -0.58
CA GLU A 3 36.22 26.13 -1.87
C GLU A 3 36.72 25.13 -2.90
N ILE A 4 35.80 24.41 -3.55
CA ILE A 4 36.13 23.41 -4.56
C ILE A 4 35.39 23.71 -5.87
N SER A 5 36.05 23.44 -6.99
CA SER A 5 35.41 23.58 -8.30
C SER A 5 34.33 22.51 -8.51
N LEU A 6 33.33 22.80 -9.34
CA LEU A 6 32.27 21.82 -9.67
C LEU A 6 32.83 20.49 -10.20
N LYS A 7 33.94 20.52 -10.93
CA LYS A 7 34.55 19.32 -11.53
C LYS A 7 35.21 18.45 -10.47
N ASP A 8 35.94 19.08 -9.54
CA ASP A 8 36.65 18.36 -8.48
C ASP A 8 35.68 17.82 -7.43
N TYR A 9 34.61 18.57 -7.13
CA TYR A 9 33.52 18.09 -6.28
C TYR A 9 32.79 16.89 -6.89
N ALA A 10 32.53 16.94 -8.20
CA ALA A 10 31.95 15.82 -8.96
C ALA A 10 32.79 14.55 -8.86
N ALA A 11 34.10 14.69 -9.08
CA ALA A 11 35.04 13.59 -9.01
C ALA A 11 35.09 12.96 -7.60
N ARG A 12 35.10 13.78 -6.53
CA ARG A 12 35.12 13.29 -5.14
C ARG A 12 33.81 12.59 -4.73
N LYS A 13 32.66 13.06 -5.22
CA LYS A 13 31.36 12.45 -4.95
C LYS A 13 31.01 11.28 -5.89
N GLY A 14 31.84 11.00 -6.89
CA GLY A 14 31.60 9.92 -7.86
C GLY A 14 30.40 10.16 -8.78
N VAL A 15 30.02 11.42 -9.00
CA VAL A 15 28.89 11.83 -9.85
C VAL A 15 29.37 12.66 -11.04
N THR A 16 28.58 12.71 -12.12
CA THR A 16 28.96 13.54 -13.28
C THR A 16 28.83 15.03 -12.95
N ARG A 17 29.67 15.87 -13.57
CA ARG A 17 29.57 17.35 -13.44
C ARG A 17 28.17 17.86 -13.79
N GLN A 18 27.52 17.25 -14.78
CA GLN A 18 26.14 17.58 -15.17
C GLN A 18 25.12 17.24 -14.07
N ALA A 19 25.33 16.17 -13.30
CA ALA A 19 24.45 15.83 -12.19
C ALA A 19 24.48 16.90 -11.08
N ILE A 20 25.65 17.49 -10.81
CA ILE A 20 25.78 18.60 -9.85
C ILE A 20 25.16 19.89 -10.40
N ILE A 21 25.37 20.21 -11.68
CA ILE A 21 24.69 21.36 -12.32
C ILE A 21 23.17 21.20 -12.24
N LYS A 22 22.66 19.99 -12.50
CA LYS A 22 21.24 19.68 -12.34
C LYS A 22 20.78 19.85 -10.89
N ALA A 23 21.58 19.42 -9.91
CA ALA A 23 21.27 19.58 -8.49
C ALA A 23 21.18 21.06 -8.10
N ILE A 24 22.11 21.91 -8.57
CA ILE A 24 22.11 23.36 -8.38
C ILE A 24 20.86 23.98 -9.02
N ASN A 25 20.58 23.67 -10.29
CA ASN A 25 19.43 24.21 -11.02
C ASN A 25 18.08 23.78 -10.41
N SER A 26 18.02 22.58 -9.81
CA SER A 26 16.84 22.09 -9.09
C SER A 26 16.72 22.60 -7.66
N GLY A 27 17.63 23.47 -7.19
CA GLY A 27 17.62 24.04 -5.84
C GLY A 27 18.12 23.12 -4.72
N ARG A 28 18.66 21.92 -5.05
CA ARG A 28 19.16 20.92 -4.07
C ARG A 28 20.48 21.31 -3.43
N LEU A 29 21.29 22.09 -4.14
CA LEU A 29 22.54 22.70 -3.70
C LEU A 29 22.41 24.20 -3.92
N SER A 30 21.77 24.89 -2.98
CA SER A 30 21.45 26.32 -3.12
C SER A 30 22.25 27.20 -2.17
N LYS A 31 22.49 26.77 -0.93
CA LYS A 31 23.23 27.57 0.06
C LYS A 31 24.73 27.33 -0.01
N SER A 32 25.16 26.19 -0.55
CA SER A 32 26.58 25.84 -0.74
C SER A 32 27.25 26.50 -1.96
N VAL A 33 26.51 27.25 -2.78
CA VAL A 33 26.99 27.80 -4.06
C VAL A 33 27.62 29.18 -3.88
N ILE A 34 28.91 29.28 -4.20
CA ILE A 34 29.68 30.52 -4.20
C ILE A 34 29.95 30.93 -5.65
N LYS A 35 29.38 32.07 -6.07
CA LYS A 35 29.60 32.62 -7.42
C LYS A 35 30.74 33.63 -7.40
N LYS A 36 31.83 33.35 -8.12
CA LYS A 36 32.93 34.28 -8.37
C LYS A 36 32.93 34.63 -9.87
N GLY A 37 32.18 35.67 -10.22
CA GLY A 37 31.97 36.08 -11.61
C GLY A 37 31.25 34.99 -12.43
N LYS A 38 31.88 34.51 -13.51
CA LYS A 38 31.35 33.43 -14.37
C LYS A 38 31.63 32.02 -13.83
N LEU A 39 32.52 31.89 -12.84
CA LEU A 39 32.88 30.60 -12.25
C LEU A 39 32.07 30.33 -10.98
N ILE A 40 31.68 29.06 -10.83
CA ILE A 40 30.88 28.55 -9.71
C ILE A 40 31.77 27.62 -8.88
N TYR A 41 31.85 27.91 -7.58
CA TYR A 41 32.52 27.11 -6.57
C TYR A 41 31.51 26.60 -5.55
N LEU A 42 31.84 25.50 -4.89
CA LEU A 42 31.06 24.93 -3.79
C LEU A 42 31.87 24.94 -2.51
N ASP A 43 31.23 25.23 -1.39
CA ASP A 43 31.81 24.86 -0.09
C ASP A 43 31.62 23.35 0.12
N GLU A 44 32.72 22.62 0.24
CA GLU A 44 32.73 21.15 0.28
C GLU A 44 31.90 20.58 1.45
N GLU A 45 31.94 21.21 2.62
CA GLU A 45 31.25 20.67 3.82
C GLU A 45 29.74 20.92 3.74
N LEU A 46 29.34 22.13 3.37
CA LEU A 46 27.93 22.49 3.20
C LEU A 46 27.30 21.76 2.03
N ALA A 47 28.02 21.61 0.92
CA ALA A 47 27.53 20.89 -0.25
C ALA A 47 27.29 19.41 0.06
N ASN A 48 28.15 18.78 0.86
CA ASN A 48 27.96 17.38 1.27
C ASN A 48 26.68 17.22 2.09
N ALA A 49 26.46 18.09 3.08
CA ALA A 49 25.28 18.06 3.93
C ALA A 49 24.00 18.33 3.14
N GLU A 50 23.98 19.37 2.30
CA GLU A 50 22.82 19.69 1.45
C GLU A 50 22.53 18.57 0.44
N TYR A 51 23.58 17.99 -0.16
CA TYR A 51 23.42 16.91 -1.12
C TYR A 51 22.81 15.67 -0.47
N GLU A 52 23.25 15.29 0.72
CA GLU A 52 22.75 14.09 1.40
C GLU A 52 21.31 14.27 1.90
N ILE A 53 20.97 15.44 2.43
CA ILE A 53 19.61 15.75 2.91
C ILE A 53 18.61 15.83 1.75
N ASN A 54 18.99 16.46 0.64
CA ASN A 54 18.08 16.72 -0.48
C ASN A 54 18.13 15.65 -1.59
N THR A 55 19.10 14.73 -1.56
CA THR A 55 19.20 13.58 -2.48
C THR A 55 18.53 12.36 -1.87
N ASN A 56 17.28 12.51 -1.44
CA ASN A 56 16.49 11.36 -1.06
C ASN A 56 16.06 10.62 -2.35
N LYS A 57 16.76 9.52 -2.66
CA LYS A 57 16.57 8.67 -3.87
C LYS A 57 15.14 8.15 -4.01
N GLU A 58 14.33 8.19 -2.95
CA GLU A 58 12.96 7.68 -2.94
C GLU A 58 11.93 8.64 -3.54
N LYS A 59 12.13 9.97 -3.50
CA LYS A 59 11.17 10.93 -4.09
C LYS A 59 11.30 11.10 -5.60
N SER A 60 12.36 10.58 -6.22
CA SER A 60 12.56 10.65 -7.68
C SER A 60 12.03 9.43 -8.43
N ARG A 61 11.44 8.44 -7.74
CA ARG A 61 10.56 7.46 -8.40
C ARG A 61 9.19 8.10 -8.58
N LYS A 62 9.15 8.97 -9.60
CA LYS A 62 8.02 9.32 -10.44
C LYS A 62 6.65 9.22 -9.77
N HIS A 63 6.06 10.38 -9.49
CA HIS A 63 4.62 10.52 -9.71
C HIS A 63 4.33 9.97 -11.12
N ASP A 64 3.61 8.85 -11.19
CA ASP A 64 3.11 8.21 -12.41
C ASP A 64 2.02 9.09 -13.04
N ASN A 65 2.36 10.31 -13.48
CA ASN A 65 1.46 11.14 -14.27
C ASN A 65 1.56 10.70 -15.75
N ILE A 66 1.19 9.44 -16.02
CA ILE A 66 1.14 8.86 -17.38
C ILE A 66 0.27 9.74 -18.31
N GLY A 67 -0.75 10.41 -17.76
CA GLY A 67 -1.58 11.37 -18.47
C GLY A 67 -0.83 12.62 -18.94
N GLU A 68 0.13 13.14 -18.16
CA GLU A 68 0.87 14.35 -18.55
C GLU A 68 1.89 14.07 -19.67
N ASP A 69 2.56 12.91 -19.64
CA ASP A 69 3.54 12.53 -20.65
C ASP A 69 2.86 12.19 -22.01
N PHE A 70 1.67 11.58 -21.97
CA PHE A 70 0.88 11.31 -23.17
C PHE A 70 0.34 12.60 -23.82
N VAL A 71 -0.18 13.53 -23.01
CA VAL A 71 -0.71 14.83 -23.49
C VAL A 71 0.41 15.70 -24.07
N LYS A 72 1.59 15.73 -23.45
CA LYS A 72 2.77 16.45 -23.98
C LYS A 72 3.29 15.84 -25.28
N GLY A 73 3.29 14.52 -25.41
CA GLY A 73 3.69 13.82 -26.63
C GLY A 73 2.77 14.12 -27.83
N ILE A 74 1.46 14.24 -27.60
CA ILE A 74 0.48 14.62 -28.63
C ILE A 74 0.66 16.08 -29.05
N GLN A 75 0.85 17.02 -28.11
CA GLN A 75 1.05 18.43 -28.43
C GLN A 75 2.39 18.72 -29.12
N GLY A 76 3.42 17.90 -28.89
CA GLY A 76 4.75 18.04 -29.49
C GLY A 76 4.91 17.41 -30.89
N GLY A 77 3.90 16.73 -31.42
CA GLY A 77 3.95 16.08 -32.74
C GLY A 77 4.94 14.91 -32.87
N ASP A 78 5.53 14.45 -31.76
CA ASP A 78 6.63 13.48 -31.79
C ASP A 78 6.10 12.05 -31.63
N GLN A 79 5.70 11.46 -32.76
CA GLN A 79 5.02 10.16 -32.84
C GLN A 79 5.81 9.01 -32.18
N LYS A 80 7.15 9.12 -32.11
CA LYS A 80 8.02 8.17 -31.39
C LYS A 80 7.85 8.25 -29.87
N ASN A 81 7.67 9.45 -29.31
CA ASN A 81 7.46 9.62 -27.87
C ASN A 81 6.07 9.12 -27.44
N VAL A 82 5.05 9.34 -28.27
CA VAL A 82 3.69 8.82 -28.02
C VAL A 82 3.69 7.28 -28.04
N ALA A 83 4.35 6.66 -29.01
CA ALA A 83 4.46 5.20 -29.08
C ALA A 83 5.25 4.61 -27.90
N MET A 84 6.31 5.29 -27.45
CA MET A 84 7.08 4.89 -26.27
C MET A 84 6.27 5.01 -24.98
N ALA A 85 5.51 6.09 -24.82
CA ALA A 85 4.62 6.29 -23.68
C ALA A 85 3.54 5.20 -23.61
N ALA A 86 2.90 4.87 -24.74
CA ALA A 86 1.90 3.81 -24.81
C ALA A 86 2.49 2.43 -24.47
N ARG A 87 3.67 2.09 -24.98
CA ARG A 87 4.37 0.84 -24.64
C ARG A 87 4.71 0.76 -23.16
N ASN A 88 5.21 1.86 -22.58
CA ASN A 88 5.53 1.91 -21.15
C ASN A 88 4.27 1.74 -20.29
N ALA A 89 3.15 2.37 -20.65
CA ALA A 89 1.88 2.19 -19.97
C ALA A 89 1.43 0.72 -19.99
N LEU A 90 1.45 0.09 -21.17
CA LEU A 90 1.10 -1.33 -21.32
C LEU A 90 1.98 -2.25 -20.46
N ILE A 91 3.30 -2.02 -20.45
CA ILE A 91 4.24 -2.79 -19.63
C ILE A 91 3.92 -2.60 -18.14
N THR A 92 3.68 -1.37 -17.70
CA THR A 92 3.33 -1.07 -16.31
C THR A 92 2.02 -1.73 -15.89
N TYR A 93 0.97 -1.65 -16.70
CA TYR A 93 -0.30 -2.32 -16.39
C TYR A 93 -0.16 -3.83 -16.38
N LYS A 94 0.59 -4.41 -17.32
CA LYS A 94 0.86 -5.85 -17.34
C LYS A 94 1.63 -6.29 -16.10
N ALA A 95 2.60 -5.50 -15.65
CA ALA A 95 3.33 -5.76 -14.41
C ALA A 95 2.42 -5.67 -13.18
N LYS A 96 1.51 -4.69 -13.12
CA LYS A 96 0.53 -4.55 -12.03
C LYS A 96 -0.46 -5.72 -11.98
N ILE A 97 -0.97 -6.17 -13.14
CA ILE A 97 -1.83 -7.35 -13.23
C ILE A 97 -1.08 -8.59 -12.75
N ALA A 98 0.14 -8.83 -13.25
CA ALA A 98 0.95 -9.97 -12.82
C ALA A 98 1.25 -9.92 -11.31
N GLN A 99 1.43 -8.73 -10.73
CA GLN A 99 1.60 -8.56 -9.29
C GLN A 99 0.32 -8.89 -8.52
N LEU A 100 -0.85 -8.47 -9.00
CA LEU A 100 -2.14 -8.81 -8.39
C LEU A 100 -2.39 -10.32 -8.45
N GLU A 101 -2.18 -10.95 -9.61
CA GLU A 101 -2.30 -12.41 -9.80
C GLU A 101 -1.31 -13.18 -8.93
N TYR A 102 -0.08 -12.69 -8.79
CA TYR A 102 0.91 -13.29 -7.89
C TYR A 102 0.43 -13.19 -6.44
N ASN A 103 -0.03 -12.02 -6.00
CA ASN A 103 -0.49 -11.82 -4.63
C ASN A 103 -1.75 -12.64 -4.30
N GLU A 104 -2.66 -12.81 -5.27
CA GLU A 104 -3.81 -13.69 -5.17
C GLU A 104 -3.37 -15.15 -5.00
N ARG A 105 -2.45 -15.65 -5.85
CA ARG A 105 -1.89 -17.01 -5.74
C ARG A 105 -1.10 -17.24 -4.45
N MET A 106 -0.51 -16.20 -3.89
CA MET A 106 0.17 -16.23 -2.59
C MET A 106 -0.80 -16.14 -1.40
N GLY A 107 -2.10 -16.00 -1.63
CA GLY A 107 -3.13 -15.90 -0.59
C GLY A 107 -3.16 -14.58 0.17
N LEU A 108 -2.52 -13.52 -0.36
CA LEU A 108 -2.48 -12.19 0.26
C LEU A 108 -3.66 -11.29 -0.14
N LEU A 109 -4.31 -11.60 -1.27
CA LEU A 109 -5.52 -10.92 -1.71
C LEU A 109 -6.61 -11.95 -2.00
N VAL A 110 -7.82 -11.61 -1.55
CA VAL A 110 -9.06 -12.36 -1.80
C VAL A 110 -10.07 -11.42 -2.44
N GLU A 111 -10.94 -11.95 -3.30
CA GLU A 111 -11.97 -11.15 -3.94
C GLU A 111 -12.94 -10.59 -2.89
N ALA A 112 -13.11 -9.27 -2.88
CA ALA A 112 -13.97 -8.61 -1.90
C ALA A 112 -15.43 -9.07 -1.97
N GLN A 113 -15.91 -9.47 -3.16
CA GLN A 113 -17.26 -10.02 -3.33
C GLN A 113 -17.38 -11.39 -2.67
N LYS A 114 -16.41 -12.28 -2.87
CA LYS A 114 -16.37 -13.60 -2.23
C LYS A 114 -16.35 -13.52 -0.70
N VAL A 115 -15.57 -12.59 -0.14
CA VAL A 115 -15.55 -12.35 1.31
C VAL A 115 -16.93 -11.91 1.80
N ARG A 116 -17.59 -10.96 1.11
CA ARG A 116 -18.93 -10.52 1.48
C ARG A 116 -19.93 -11.68 1.46
N ASP A 117 -19.90 -12.50 0.41
CA ASP A 117 -20.84 -13.60 0.25
C ASP A 117 -20.65 -14.67 1.34
N GLU A 118 -19.40 -15.04 1.66
CA GLU A 118 -19.11 -15.96 2.76
C GLU A 118 -19.47 -15.36 4.13
N MET A 119 -19.27 -14.06 4.36
CA MET A 119 -19.73 -13.39 5.59
C MET A 119 -21.26 -13.45 5.72
N PHE A 120 -22.01 -13.24 4.64
CA PHE A 120 -23.47 -13.33 4.67
C PHE A 120 -23.96 -14.75 4.94
N LYS A 121 -23.33 -15.74 4.31
CA LYS A 121 -23.63 -17.17 4.54
C LYS A 121 -23.38 -17.55 5.99
N THR A 122 -22.21 -17.16 6.52
CA THR A 122 -21.82 -17.33 7.91
C THR A 122 -22.83 -16.70 8.87
N GLY A 123 -23.24 -15.45 8.59
CA GLY A 123 -24.27 -14.76 9.38
C GLY A 123 -25.63 -15.45 9.37
N ARG A 124 -26.03 -16.09 8.26
CA ARG A 124 -27.26 -16.90 8.20
C ARG A 124 -27.16 -18.12 9.11
N VAL A 125 -26.04 -18.85 9.06
CA VAL A 125 -25.81 -20.03 9.92
C VAL A 125 -25.87 -19.64 11.39
N LEU A 126 -25.24 -18.53 11.77
CA LEU A 126 -25.31 -18.00 13.14
C LEU A 126 -26.74 -17.67 13.55
N ARG A 127 -27.48 -16.93 12.71
CA ARG A 127 -28.88 -16.56 12.99
C ARG A 127 -29.75 -17.80 13.18
N ASP A 128 -29.64 -18.76 12.28
CA ASP A 128 -30.47 -19.98 12.32
C ASP A 128 -30.12 -20.81 13.56
N SER A 129 -28.85 -20.84 13.97
CA SER A 129 -28.40 -21.48 15.22
C SER A 129 -28.96 -20.81 16.47
N LEU A 130 -29.02 -19.46 16.48
CA LEU A 130 -29.62 -18.69 17.58
C LEU A 130 -31.13 -18.90 17.68
N LEU A 131 -31.84 -18.97 16.55
CA LEU A 131 -33.28 -19.24 16.55
C LEU A 131 -33.58 -20.66 17.08
N ASN A 132 -32.73 -21.62 16.72
CA ASN A 132 -32.84 -23.01 17.19
C ASN A 132 -32.62 -23.16 18.72
N ILE A 133 -32.05 -22.17 19.41
CA ILE A 133 -31.93 -22.18 20.88
C ILE A 133 -33.33 -22.23 21.52
N ALA A 134 -34.29 -21.49 20.98
CA ALA A 134 -35.64 -21.45 21.54
C ALA A 134 -36.32 -22.82 21.46
N ASP A 135 -36.14 -23.52 20.33
CA ASP A 135 -36.71 -24.85 20.12
C ASP A 135 -36.08 -25.89 21.06
N ARG A 136 -34.79 -25.78 21.38
CA ARG A 136 -34.10 -26.66 22.34
C ARG A 136 -34.46 -26.35 23.79
N LEU A 137 -34.53 -25.08 24.16
CA LEU A 137 -34.83 -24.67 25.54
C LEU A 137 -36.31 -24.81 25.90
N GLY A 138 -37.22 -24.69 24.94
CA GLY A 138 -38.67 -24.75 25.18
C GLY A 138 -39.09 -25.95 26.04
N PRO A 139 -38.73 -27.19 25.67
CA PRO A 139 -39.01 -28.38 26.47
C PRO A 139 -38.32 -28.40 27.83
N GLU A 140 -37.10 -27.88 27.95
CA GLU A 140 -36.33 -27.88 29.20
C GLU A 140 -36.83 -26.88 30.24
N LEU A 141 -37.48 -25.80 29.78
CA LEU A 141 -38.03 -24.77 30.66
C LEU A 141 -39.42 -25.15 31.22
N VAL A 142 -40.03 -26.23 30.72
CA VAL A 142 -41.33 -26.71 31.21
C VAL A 142 -41.22 -27.07 32.70
N GLY A 143 -42.04 -26.43 33.53
CA GLY A 143 -42.08 -26.69 34.98
C GLY A 143 -41.04 -25.93 35.80
N ILE A 144 -40.15 -25.15 35.18
CA ILE A 144 -39.25 -24.25 35.91
C ILE A 144 -39.98 -22.94 36.20
N THR A 145 -40.09 -22.58 37.48
CA THR A 145 -40.79 -21.37 37.94
C THR A 145 -39.87 -20.29 38.48
N ASP A 146 -38.62 -20.61 38.84
CA ASP A 146 -37.64 -19.61 39.32
C ASP A 146 -37.02 -18.82 38.14
N PRO A 147 -37.26 -17.50 38.05
CA PRO A 147 -36.69 -16.66 36.99
C PRO A 147 -35.15 -16.68 36.92
N LYS A 148 -34.46 -16.89 38.05
CA LYS A 148 -32.99 -16.93 38.07
C LYS A 148 -32.46 -18.17 37.36
N ILE A 149 -33.12 -19.31 37.55
CA ILE A 149 -32.77 -20.57 36.90
C ILE A 149 -33.05 -20.49 35.40
N ILE A 150 -34.20 -19.92 35.02
CA ILE A 150 -34.56 -19.69 33.61
C ILE A 150 -33.51 -18.82 32.92
N HIS A 151 -33.16 -17.66 33.51
CA HIS A 151 -32.17 -16.77 32.94
C HIS A 151 -30.80 -17.44 32.80
N LYS A 152 -30.36 -18.20 33.83
CA LYS A 152 -29.11 -18.95 33.79
C LYS A 152 -29.11 -19.96 32.64
N LYS A 153 -30.16 -20.77 32.49
CA LYS A 153 -30.28 -21.76 31.40
C LYS A 153 -30.21 -21.11 30.01
N ILE A 154 -30.95 -20.02 29.80
CA ILE A 154 -30.91 -19.27 28.53
C ILE A 154 -29.49 -18.77 28.25
N LYS A 155 -28.83 -18.19 29.25
CA LYS A 155 -27.49 -17.64 29.11
C LYS A 155 -26.46 -18.73 28.80
N ASP A 156 -26.51 -19.85 29.52
CA ASP A 156 -25.59 -20.98 29.34
C ASP A 156 -25.74 -21.57 27.92
N GLU A 157 -26.97 -21.68 27.41
CA GLU A 157 -27.24 -22.19 26.06
C GLU A 157 -26.76 -21.25 24.94
N ILE A 158 -26.93 -19.93 25.13
CA ILE A 158 -26.39 -18.93 24.19
C ILE A 158 -24.86 -19.04 24.14
N ILE A 159 -24.20 -19.11 25.30
CA ILE A 159 -22.74 -19.24 25.38
C ILE A 159 -22.30 -20.54 24.69
N PHE A 160 -22.95 -21.66 24.99
CA PHE A 160 -22.64 -22.95 24.37
C PHE A 160 -22.73 -22.90 22.84
N THR A 161 -23.81 -22.32 22.32
CA THR A 161 -24.02 -22.18 20.87
C THR A 161 -22.96 -21.30 20.21
N LEU A 162 -22.60 -20.17 20.85
CA LEU A 162 -21.59 -19.25 20.32
C LEU A 162 -20.17 -19.85 20.35
N VAL A 163 -19.84 -20.61 21.40
CA VAL A 163 -18.55 -21.31 21.49
C VAL A 163 -18.46 -22.43 20.46
N GLY A 164 -19.56 -23.16 20.21
CA GLY A 164 -19.62 -24.15 19.13
C GLY A 164 -19.40 -23.50 17.77
N PHE A 165 -20.06 -22.38 17.50
CA PHE A 165 -19.91 -21.62 16.26
C PHE A 165 -18.49 -21.08 16.06
N ASP A 166 -17.83 -20.58 17.11
CA ASP A 166 -16.43 -20.13 17.05
C ASP A 166 -15.51 -21.29 16.66
N LYS A 167 -15.71 -22.47 17.26
CA LYS A 167 -14.94 -23.67 16.93
C LYS A 167 -15.14 -24.09 15.48
N ASP A 168 -16.39 -24.13 15.01
CA ASP A 168 -16.70 -24.48 13.61
C ASP A 168 -16.06 -23.48 12.64
N MET A 169 -16.03 -22.18 12.97
CA MET A 169 -15.34 -21.14 12.18
C MET A 169 -13.81 -21.33 12.12
N TYR A 170 -13.19 -21.77 13.21
CA TYR A 170 -11.75 -22.06 13.25
C TYR A 170 -11.39 -23.36 12.52
N ASP A 171 -12.20 -24.41 12.69
CA ASP A 171 -11.94 -25.76 12.17
C ASP A 171 -12.23 -25.88 10.67
N ASP A 172 -13.29 -25.24 10.17
CA ASP A 172 -13.56 -25.19 8.72
C ASP A 172 -12.49 -24.39 7.96
N GLY A 173 -11.71 -23.59 8.70
CA GLY A 173 -10.94 -22.51 8.15
C GLY A 173 -11.87 -21.52 7.47
N ILE A 174 -11.54 -20.25 7.50
CA ILE A 174 -12.06 -19.35 6.48
C ILE A 174 -11.43 -19.83 5.16
N ASN A 175 -12.03 -20.84 4.52
CA ASN A 175 -11.59 -21.44 3.27
C ASN A 175 -11.96 -20.48 2.13
N LEU A 176 -11.35 -19.29 2.20
CA LEU A 176 -11.25 -18.35 1.11
C LEU A 176 -10.15 -18.86 0.18
N GLY A 177 -10.39 -20.03 -0.43
CA GLY A 177 -9.62 -20.47 -1.59
C GLY A 177 -9.73 -19.49 -2.74
#